data_AF-A0A5P2D7N4-F1
#
_entry.id   AF-A0A5P2D7N4-F1
#
_cell.length_a   1.000
_cell.length_b   1.000
_cell.length_c   1.000
_cell.angle_alpha   90.00
_cell.angle_beta   90.00
_cell.angle_gamma   90.00
#
_symmetry.space_group_name_H-M   'P 1'
#
loop_
_entity.id
_entity.type
_entity.pdbx_description
1 polymer ?
#
loop_
_entity_poly.entity_id
_entity_poly.type
_entity_poly.pdbx_seq_one_letter_code
_entity_poly.pdbx_strand_id
1 'polypeptide(L)' 'MGSHRRRCDWCDNGTPIVRDMEPVNPDYQYWCEECARALIIKGDPIERYRELEGEPIYGRLLDEHCTLKRFYQFARA' A
#
# COMPACT_ATOMS: atom_id res chain seq x y z
N MET A 1 -26.77 5.27 -4.67
CA MET A 1 -26.09 3.98 -4.44
C MET A 1 -24.85 4.28 -3.60
N GLY A 2 -24.79 3.75 -2.39
CA GLY A 2 -23.92 4.23 -1.31
C GLY A 2 -22.43 4.26 -1.67
N SER A 3 -21.80 5.42 -1.50
CA SER A 3 -20.36 5.56 -1.45
C SER A 3 -19.84 4.85 -0.21
N HIS A 4 -19.68 3.53 -0.27
CA HIS A 4 -18.80 2.81 0.64
C HIS A 4 -17.39 3.37 0.39
N ARG A 5 -16.98 4.38 1.17
CA ARG A 5 -15.57 4.76 1.26
C ARG A 5 -14.85 3.50 1.72
N ARG A 6 -14.01 2.94 0.84
CA ARG A 6 -13.16 1.81 1.19
C ARG A 6 -12.30 2.24 2.38
N ARG A 7 -12.05 1.32 3.32
CA ARG A 7 -11.22 1.55 4.51
C ARG A 7 -9.99 0.67 4.43
N CYS A 8 -8.94 1.02 5.16
CA CYS A 8 -7.75 0.21 5.25
C CYS A 8 -8.09 -1.13 5.91
N ASP A 9 -7.74 -2.23 5.27
CA ASP A 9 -8.06 -3.58 5.77
C ASP A 9 -7.28 -3.92 7.05
N TRP A 10 -6.13 -3.26 7.27
CA TRP A 10 -5.32 -3.49 8.47
C TRP A 10 -5.86 -2.78 9.72
N CYS A 11 -6.19 -1.48 9.62
CA CYS A 11 -6.59 -0.68 10.79
C CYS A 11 -8.09 -0.35 10.85
N ASP A 12 -8.87 -0.73 9.83
CA ASP A 12 -10.31 -0.46 9.63
C ASP A 12 -10.72 1.02 9.70
N ASN A 13 -9.76 1.95 9.72
CA ASN A 13 -10.01 3.37 9.97
C ASN A 13 -9.47 4.31 8.87
N GLY A 14 -8.25 4.05 8.37
CA GLY A 14 -7.61 4.94 7.40
C GLY A 14 -8.22 4.87 6.00
N THR A 15 -8.19 5.99 5.27
CA THR A 15 -8.51 6.01 3.83
C THR A 15 -7.40 5.27 3.06
N PRO A 16 -7.73 4.24 2.26
CA PRO A 16 -6.75 3.53 1.44
C PRO A 16 -6.11 4.43 0.40
N ILE A 17 -4.78 4.41 0.33
CA ILE A 17 -4.00 5.08 -0.72
C ILE A 17 -3.52 4.09 -1.78
N VAL A 18 -3.34 2.83 -1.40
CA VAL A 18 -2.77 1.79 -2.25
C VAL A 18 -3.54 0.50 -2.10
N ARG A 19 -3.67 -0.22 -3.22
CA ARG A 19 -4.18 -1.57 -3.26
C ARG A 19 -3.04 -2.55 -3.53
N ASP A 20 -2.90 -3.53 -2.66
CA ASP A 20 -2.10 -4.73 -2.87
C ASP A 20 -2.74 -5.60 -3.96
N MET A 21 -1.94 -5.91 -4.97
CA MET A 21 -2.32 -6.71 -6.14
C MET A 21 -1.64 -8.09 -6.12
N GLU A 22 -0.94 -8.43 -5.04
CA GLU A 22 -0.34 -9.75 -4.84
C GLU A 22 -1.43 -10.79 -4.55
N PRO A 23 -1.45 -11.91 -5.29
CA PRO A 23 -2.52 -12.90 -5.19
C PRO A 23 -2.49 -13.70 -3.88
N VAL A 24 -1.38 -13.66 -3.14
CA VAL A 24 -1.19 -14.39 -1.90
C VAL A 24 -1.87 -13.73 -0.70
N ASN A 25 -2.27 -12.46 -0.81
CA ASN A 25 -2.75 -11.66 0.32
C ASN A 25 -4.22 -11.23 0.17
N PRO A 26 -5.19 -12.17 0.18
CA PRO A 26 -6.60 -11.84 -0.04
C PRO A 26 -7.23 -11.04 1.10
N ASP A 27 -6.70 -11.16 2.32
CA ASP A 27 -7.28 -10.56 3.54
C ASP A 27 -6.92 -9.08 3.75
N TYR A 28 -5.82 -8.60 3.15
CA TYR A 28 -5.33 -7.24 3.34
C TYR A 28 -4.99 -6.59 1.99
N GLN A 29 -6.02 -6.22 1.23
CA GLN A 29 -5.86 -5.65 -0.10
C GLN A 29 -5.71 -4.12 -0.10
N TYR A 30 -6.28 -3.42 0.87
CA TYR A 30 -6.37 -1.95 0.88
C TYR A 30 -5.60 -1.37 2.06
N TRP A 31 -4.63 -0.49 1.76
CA TRP A 31 -3.72 0.05 2.77
C TRP A 31 -3.77 1.58 2.80
N CYS A 32 -3.95 2.16 3.99
CA CYS A 32 -3.76 3.60 4.20
C CYS A 32 -2.27 3.94 4.33
N GLU A 33 -1.97 5.24 4.25
CA GLU A 33 -0.59 5.77 4.30
C GLU A 33 0.21 5.28 5.50
N GLU A 34 -0.36 5.39 6.70
CA GLU A 34 0.34 5.02 7.94
C GLU A 34 0.65 3.52 8.01
N CYS A 35 -0.30 2.68 7.58
CA CYS A 35 -0.15 1.24 7.62
C CYS A 35 0.81 0.74 6.53
N ALA A 36 0.72 1.31 5.32
CA ALA A 36 1.65 1.04 4.24
C ALA A 36 3.08 1.46 4.60
N ARG A 37 3.25 2.63 5.24
CA ARG A 37 4.57 3.06 5.77
C ARG A 37 5.10 2.08 6.81
N ALA A 38 4.26 1.60 7.72
CA ALA A 38 4.67 0.64 8.74
C ALA A 38 5.15 -0.69 8.14
N LEU A 39 4.51 -1.18 7.07
CA LEU A 39 4.96 -2.35 6.30
C LEU A 39 6.37 -2.14 5.72
N ILE A 40 6.57 -1.00 5.03
CA ILE A 40 7.86 -0.66 4.43
C ILE A 40 8.97 -0.63 5.49
N ILE A 41 8.73 0.02 6.63
CA ILE A 41 9.71 0.13 7.73
C ILE A 41 10.01 -1.25 8.34
N LYS A 42 9.01 -2.13 8.43
CA LYS A 42 9.21 -3.53 8.89
C LYS A 42 9.96 -4.40 7.90
N GLY A 43 10.19 -3.91 6.68
CA GLY A 43 10.91 -4.61 5.63
C GLY A 43 10.04 -5.50 4.75
N ASP A 44 8.72 -5.34 4.79
CA ASP A 44 7.73 -6.11 4.03
C ASP A 44 6.86 -5.19 3.15
N PRO A 45 7.47 -4.45 2.19
CA PRO A 45 6.73 -3.57 1.32
C PRO A 45 5.90 -4.36 0.29
N ILE A 46 4.72 -3.85 -0.06
CA ILE A 46 3.90 -4.36 -1.17
C ILE A 46 4.67 -4.17 -2.48
N GLU A 47 4.98 -5.27 -3.16
CA GLU A 47 5.77 -5.26 -4.39
C GLU A 47 4.90 -4.94 -5.61
N ARG A 48 3.72 -5.56 -5.67
CA ARG A 48 2.78 -5.37 -6.78
C ARG A 48 1.56 -4.60 -6.29
N TYR A 49 1.40 -3.37 -6.77
CA TYR A 49 0.37 -2.49 -6.22
C TYR A 49 -0.31 -1.58 -7.25
N ARG A 50 -1.43 -0.99 -6.84
CA ARG A 50 -2.15 0.06 -7.57
C ARG A 50 -2.47 1.22 -6.65
N GLU A 51 -2.08 2.43 -7.03
CA GLU A 51 -2.44 3.68 -6.33
C GLU A 51 -3.92 3.98 -6.56
N LEU A 52 -4.62 4.39 -5.50
CA LEU A 52 -6.08 4.54 -5.52
C LEU A 52 -6.55 5.97 -5.76
N GLU A 53 -5.83 6.99 -5.25
CA GLU A 53 -6.19 8.40 -5.45
C GLU A 53 -4.94 9.30 -5.58
N GLY A 54 -4.99 10.28 -6.49
CA GLY A 54 -4.08 11.43 -6.52
C GLY A 54 -2.64 11.15 -6.97
N GLU A 55 -1.71 11.91 -6.37
CA GLU A 55 -0.26 11.78 -6.53
C GLU A 55 0.23 10.38 -6.12
N PRO A 56 1.43 9.95 -6.56
CA PRO A 56 1.94 8.63 -6.22
C PRO A 56 2.41 8.56 -4.75
N ILE A 57 1.47 8.50 -3.80
CA ILE A 57 1.76 8.52 -2.35
C ILE A 57 2.57 7.29 -1.95
N TYR A 58 2.13 6.08 -2.34
CA TYR A 58 2.87 4.87 -1.95
C TYR A 58 4.24 4.80 -2.64
N GLY A 59 4.35 5.25 -3.89
CA GLY A 59 5.64 5.39 -4.57
C GLY A 59 6.63 6.29 -3.84
N ARG A 60 6.17 7.40 -3.24
CA ARG A 60 7.01 8.29 -2.41
C ARG A 60 7.41 7.62 -1.09
N LEU A 61 6.47 6.97 -0.40
CA LEU A 61 6.78 6.21 0.82
C LEU A 61 7.87 5.15 0.57
N LEU A 62 7.84 4.47 -0.58
CA LEU A 62 8.88 3.52 -0.96
C LEU A 62 10.24 4.20 -1.14
N ASP A 63 10.28 5.39 -1.74
CA ASP A 63 11.52 6.15 -1.90
C ASP A 63 12.08 6.64 -0.55
N GLU A 64 11.21 7.13 0.32
CA GLU A 64 11.59 7.73 1.60
C GLU A 64 11.95 6.70 2.68
N HIS A 65 11.30 5.53 2.68
CA HIS A 65 11.38 4.58 3.80
C HIS A 65 11.93 3.19 3.45
N CYS A 66 11.96 2.78 2.18
CA CYS A 66 12.41 1.44 1.82
C CYS A 66 13.95 1.36 1.73
N THR A 67 14.60 1.05 2.85
CA THR A 67 16.06 0.87 2.91
C THR A 67 16.56 -0.34 2.09
N LEU A 68 15.65 -1.26 1.76
CA LEU A 68 15.92 -2.47 0.97
C LEU A 68 15.50 -2.33 -0.50
N LYS A 69 15.19 -1.12 -0.99
CA LYS A 69 14.68 -0.85 -2.34
C LYS A 69 15.49 -1.50 -3.48
N ARG A 70 16.80 -1.70 -3.30
CA ARG A 70 17.67 -2.39 -4.28
C ARG A 70 17.39 -3.88 -4.47
N PHE A 71 16.71 -4.50 -3.51
CA PHE A 71 16.37 -5.93 -3.53
C PHE A 71 14.94 -6.20 -3.97
N TYR A 72 14.10 -5.16 -3.97
CA TYR A 72 12.69 -5.25 -4.34
C TYR A 72 12.46 -4.82 -5.78
N GLN A 73 11.58 -5.52 -6.49
CA GLN A 73 11.12 -5.10 -7.82
C GLN A 73 9.68 -4.63 -7.75
N PHE A 74 9.51 -3.33 -7.55
CA PHE A 74 8.18 -2.71 -7.46
C PHE A 74 7.49 -2.63 -8.83
N ALA A 75 6.28 -3.19 -8.91
CA ALA A 75 5.45 -3.21 -10.11
C ALA A 75 4.12 -2.49 -9.86
N ARG A 76 3.86 -1.45 -10.65
CA ARG A 76 2.59 -0.72 -10.64
C ARG A 76 1.65 -1.28 -11.71
N ALA A 77 0.43 -1.62 -11.30
CA ALA A 77 -0.63 -2.16 -12.18
C ALA A 77 -1.53 -1.09 -12.80
#